data_AF-A0AA96U306-F1
#
_entry.id   AF-A0AA96U306-F1
#
_cell.length_a   1.000
_cell.length_b   1.000
_cell.length_c   1.000
_cell.angle_alpha   90.00
_cell.angle_beta   90.00
_cell.angle_gamma   90.00
#
_symmetry.space_group_name_H-M   'P 1'
#
loop_
_entity.id
_entity.type
_entity.pdbx_description
1 polymer ?
#
loop_
_entity_poly.entity_id
_entity_poly.type
_entity_poly.pdbx_seq_one_letter_code
_entity_poly.pdbx_strand_id
1 'polypeptide(L)' 'MKRLVLLIAIAAMLPGCAVQALSYAANAYCSVPEPARMANRILVNASIAPNRVQVTCSGESE' A
#
# COMPACT_ATOMS: atom_id res chain seq x y z
N MET A 1 6.83 -35.86 -1.90
CA MET A 1 7.65 -34.90 -2.68
C MET A 1 6.86 -34.14 -3.74
N LYS A 2 6.03 -34.79 -4.59
CA LYS A 2 5.22 -34.11 -5.63
C LYS A 2 4.33 -32.96 -5.11
N ARG A 3 3.72 -33.09 -3.93
CA ARG A 3 2.90 -32.04 -3.30
C ARG A 3 3.72 -30.82 -2.86
N LEU A 4 4.97 -31.03 -2.45
CA LEU A 4 5.87 -29.96 -2.02
C LEU A 4 6.30 -29.09 -3.20
N VAL A 5 6.61 -29.72 -4.34
CA VAL A 5 6.95 -29.03 -5.60
C VAL A 5 5.79 -28.16 -6.09
N LEU A 6 4.55 -28.66 -5.99
CA LEU A 6 3.36 -27.92 -6.38
C LEU A 6 3.14 -26.67 -5.50
N LEU A 7 3.34 -26.80 -4.17
CA LEU A 7 3.20 -25.68 -3.23
C LEU A 7 4.26 -24.59 -3.47
N ILE A 8 5.49 -24.99 -3.77
CA ILE A 8 6.58 -24.04 -4.09
C ILE A 8 6.29 -23.31 -5.40
N ALA A 9 5.75 -23.99 -6.42
CA ALA A 9 5.37 -23.36 -7.68
C ALA A 9 4.26 -22.31 -7.50
N ILE A 10 3.27 -22.59 -6.65
CA ILE A 10 2.20 -21.63 -6.33
C ILE A 10 2.76 -20.44 -5.53
N ALA A 11 3.61 -20.72 -4.53
CA ALA A 11 4.29 -19.69 -3.73
C ALA A 11 5.14 -18.74 -4.58
N ALA A 12 5.80 -19.25 -5.63
CA ALA A 12 6.61 -18.45 -6.55
C ALA A 12 5.78 -17.55 -7.48
N MET A 13 4.48 -17.83 -7.68
CA MET A 13 3.57 -17.02 -8.49
C MET A 13 2.80 -15.95 -7.68
N LEU A 14 2.76 -16.08 -6.35
CA LEU A 14 2.14 -15.13 -5.44
C LEU A 14 2.80 -13.73 -5.33
N PRO A 15 4.12 -13.51 -5.52
CA PRO A 15 4.71 -12.18 -5.31
C PRO A 15 4.23 -11.15 -6.35
N GLY A 16 3.81 -11.59 -7.54
CA GLY A 16 3.23 -10.70 -8.55
C GLY A 16 1.95 -10.00 -8.06
N CYS A 17 1.10 -10.71 -7.32
CA CYS A 17 -0.14 -10.16 -6.77
C CYS A 17 0.11 -9.07 -5.71
N ALA A 18 1.15 -9.24 -4.89
CA ALA A 18 1.47 -8.30 -3.82
C ALA A 18 1.91 -6.93 -4.38
N VAL A 19 2.70 -6.93 -5.44
CA VAL A 19 3.16 -5.71 -6.12
C VAL A 19 1.99 -4.97 -6.78
N GLN A 20 1.08 -5.71 -7.42
CA GLN A 20 -0.11 -5.14 -8.07
C GLN A 20 -1.08 -4.54 -7.04
N ALA A 21 -1.30 -5.22 -5.92
CA ALA A 21 -2.15 -4.73 -4.85
C ALA A 21 -1.61 -3.42 -4.25
N LEU A 22 -0.30 -3.34 -4.02
CA LEU A 22 0.33 -2.14 -3.47
C LEU A 22 0.24 -0.97 -4.45
N SER A 23 0.52 -1.21 -5.74
CA SER A 23 0.38 -0.19 -6.79
C SER A 23 -1.06 0.31 -6.91
N TYR A 24 -2.03 -0.61 -6.90
CA TYR A 24 -3.45 -0.25 -6.93
C TYR A 24 -3.86 0.59 -5.73
N ALA A 25 -3.48 0.17 -4.51
CA ALA A 25 -3.81 0.90 -3.29
C ALA A 25 -3.18 2.31 -3.27
N ALA A 26 -1.91 2.43 -3.69
CA ALA A 26 -1.24 3.71 -3.80
C ALA A 26 -1.93 4.62 -4.83
N ASN A 27 -2.27 4.10 -6.01
CA ASN A 27 -2.98 4.86 -7.04
C ASN A 27 -4.38 5.29 -6.58
N ALA A 28 -5.13 4.39 -5.94
CA ALA A 28 -6.45 4.69 -5.40
C ALA A 28 -6.36 5.80 -4.33
N TYR A 29 -5.41 5.70 -3.40
CA TYR A 29 -5.16 6.75 -2.42
C TYR A 29 -4.78 8.06 -3.09
N CYS A 30 -3.83 8.04 -4.03
CA CYS A 30 -3.34 9.23 -4.71
C CYS A 30 -4.34 9.85 -5.72
N SER A 31 -5.40 9.13 -6.08
CA SER A 31 -6.51 9.68 -6.88
C SER A 31 -7.45 10.58 -6.07
N VAL A 32 -7.42 10.47 -4.74
CA VAL A 32 -8.22 11.32 -3.84
C VAL A 32 -7.59 12.72 -3.79
N PRO A 33 -8.40 13.80 -3.79
CA PRO A 33 -7.90 15.17 -3.68
C PRO A 33 -7.03 15.39 -2.43
N GLU A 34 -5.93 16.13 -2.60
CA GLU A 34 -4.93 16.36 -1.56
C GLU A 34 -5.50 16.86 -0.22
N PRO A 35 -6.43 17.85 -0.17
CA PRO A 35 -6.96 18.31 1.11
C PRO A 35 -7.65 17.21 1.93
N ALA A 36 -8.35 16.29 1.25
CA ALA A 36 -9.04 15.18 1.90
C ALA A 36 -8.04 14.10 2.38
N ARG A 37 -6.96 13.87 1.63
CA ARG A 37 -5.88 12.96 2.06
C ARG A 37 -5.16 13.50 3.30
N MET A 38 -4.84 14.79 3.29
CA MET A 38 -4.17 15.48 4.39
C MET A 38 -4.99 15.41 5.68
N ALA A 39 -6.28 15.75 5.62
CA ALA A 39 -7.17 15.67 6.78
C ALA A 39 -7.23 14.26 7.38
N ASN A 40 -7.40 13.23 6.54
CA ASN A 40 -7.42 11.84 7.00
C ASN A 40 -6.07 11.41 7.58
N ARG A 41 -4.95 11.81 6.95
CA ARG A 41 -3.60 11.48 7.42
C ARG A 41 -3.33 12.04 8.82
N ILE A 42 -3.80 13.25 9.10
CA ILE A 42 -3.69 13.86 10.44
C ILE A 42 -4.45 13.01 11.47
N LEU A 43 -5.70 12.64 11.18
CA LEU A 43 -6.53 11.84 12.08
C LEU A 43 -5.92 10.46 12.36
N VAL A 44 -5.48 9.76 11.31
CA VAL A 44 -4.82 8.45 11.45
C VAL A 44 -3.51 8.56 12.23
N ASN A 45 -2.68 9.56 11.93
CA ASN A 45 -1.41 9.76 12.63
C ASN A 45 -1.58 10.14 14.11
N ALA A 46 -2.71 10.75 14.47
CA ALA A 46 -3.07 10.96 15.87
C ALA A 46 -3.44 9.64 16.56
N SER A 47 -4.16 8.73 15.88
CA SER A 47 -4.61 7.46 16.46
C SER A 47 -3.51 6.41 16.62
N ILE A 48 -2.43 6.51 15.85
CA ILE A 48 -1.32 5.51 15.87
C ILE A 48 -0.04 6.03 16.55
N ALA A 49 -0.11 7.17 17.23
CA ALA A 49 1.03 7.75 17.93
C ALA A 49 1.68 6.72 18.89
N PRO A 50 3.03 6.68 18.99
CA PRO A 50 4.00 7.62 18.43
C PRO A 50 4.35 7.37 16.95
N ASN A 51 3.78 6.35 16.32
CA ASN A 51 4.05 6.04 14.91
C ASN A 51 3.37 7.04 13.98
N ARG A 52 3.83 7.07 12.73
CA ARG A 52 3.32 7.96 11.68
C ARG A 52 3.29 7.22 10.35
N VAL A 53 2.28 7.49 9.55
CA VAL A 53 2.19 7.13 8.14
C VAL A 53 2.49 8.37 7.30
N GLN A 54 3.40 8.23 6.34
CA GLN A 54 3.68 9.21 5.32
C GLN A 54 3.52 8.55 3.95
N VAL A 55 2.77 9.21 3.08
CA VAL A 55 2.52 8.78 1.71
C VAL A 55 2.80 9.98 0.83
N THR A 56 3.65 9.79 -0.18
CA THR A 56 4.01 10.81 -1.16
C THR A 56 3.40 10.42 -2.49
N CYS A 57 2.55 11.28 -3.04
CA CYS A 57 1.96 11.12 -4.36
C CYS A 57 2.71 11.98 -5.39
N SER A 58 2.78 11.55 -6.64
CA SER A 58 3.40 12.34 -7.70
C SER A 58 2.67 13.68 -7.87
N GLY A 59 3.42 14.78 -7.82
CA GLY A 59 2.88 16.14 -8.00
C GLY A 59 2.41 16.83 -6.70
N GLU A 60 2.58 16.21 -5.53
CA GLU A 60 2.52 16.95 -4.26
C GLU A 60 3.78 17.82 -4.13
N SER A 61 3.59 19.12 -3.88
CA SER A 61 4.66 20.00 -3.42
C SER A 61 4.96 19.67 -1.96
N GLU A 62 6.23 19.41 -1.62
CA GLU A 62 6.66 19.14 -0.24
C GLU A 62 6.34 20.27 0.75
#